data_AF-A0A0R1P955-F1
#
_entry.id   AF-A0A0R1P955-F1
#
_cell.length_a   1.000
_cell.length_b   1.000
_cell.length_c   1.000
_cell.angle_alpha   90.00
_cell.angle_beta   90.00
_cell.angle_gamma   90.00
#
_symmetry.space_group_name_H-M   'P 1'
#
loop_
_entity.id
_entity.type
_entity.pdbx_description
1 polymer ?
#
loop_
_entity_poly.entity_id
_entity_poly.type
_entity_poly.pdbx_seq_one_letter_code
_entity_poly.pdbx_strand_id
1 'polypeptide(L)'
;MKVIGRNLEMSYSIYMDEKGPQETFKDSNFQWDDKLNYGSDKMHDYVGVALCFNNKYVNKISREFEDIEKTYKETPKVEVGGELKGSKILKGNFKYGIASMYNESLEYYLSVLDLLMKYNVKPFLFQENKMSVVTSAKFRNWILDVAEKEDFPKAYFLKYSLTKYLEIESNQSVLDCVLDSSLSVQDSLSVLEESLIKFVNNPINNNPRMEAQRENYKQLIRIIKRYKGLNSSIYRKPTFDWNKIAFKYDLWLINTGLKNGRASLHLDEGIPKEPFRNLEFSSIESGGNSAEEPLLRICDVMAVICGKLIQSLSENALYDPSEPAKRKTIDEEFFNLTIPNYKLNSKITSESKYKLACDLYKYLFHNVHYGVSIDVYFDNFILFKTFLAQIHSYSSFKEYKFAYKNSLIPEATLNRFISNAQYCTEQYFANESETIRCYSSLREAIDKGMVMDI
;
A
#
# COMPACT_ATOMS: atom_id res chain seq x y z
N MET A 1 35.58 -41.29 1.81
CA MET A 1 36.03 -39.89 1.72
C MET A 1 34.80 -38.99 1.86
N LYS A 2 34.45 -38.59 3.09
CA LYS A 2 33.32 -37.69 3.37
C LYS A 2 33.75 -36.28 3.00
N VAL A 3 33.15 -35.70 1.96
CA VAL A 3 33.23 -34.26 1.72
C VAL A 3 32.35 -33.60 2.79
N ILE A 4 32.96 -33.24 3.92
CA ILE A 4 32.38 -32.33 4.90
C ILE A 4 32.55 -30.93 4.31
N GLY A 5 31.65 -30.57 3.40
CA GLY A 5 31.39 -29.16 3.11
C GLY A 5 30.51 -28.63 4.22
N ARG A 6 31.11 -27.95 5.22
CA ARG A 6 30.35 -27.01 6.06
C ARG A 6 29.85 -25.91 5.12
N ASN A 7 28.63 -26.06 4.60
CA ASN A 7 27.87 -24.89 4.19
C ASN A 7 27.68 -24.09 5.47
N LEU A 8 28.43 -22.98 5.62
CA LEU A 8 28.04 -21.93 6.54
C LEU A 8 26.61 -21.57 6.15
N GLU A 9 25.63 -21.98 6.96
CA GLU A 9 24.25 -21.60 6.73
C GLU A 9 24.20 -20.08 6.71
N MET A 10 23.86 -19.50 5.57
CA MET A 10 23.69 -18.06 5.46
C MET A 10 22.53 -17.66 6.37
N SER A 11 22.85 -16.92 7.43
CA SER A 11 21.88 -16.34 8.33
C SER A 11 21.50 -14.94 7.85
N TYR A 12 20.23 -14.60 8.01
CA TYR A 12 19.66 -13.31 7.62
C TYR A 12 19.02 -12.60 8.81
N SER A 13 18.90 -11.29 8.71
CA SER A 13 18.16 -10.46 9.65
C SER A 13 17.19 -9.61 8.86
N ILE A 14 15.93 -9.66 9.26
CA ILE A 14 14.85 -8.93 8.62
C ILE A 14 14.36 -7.88 9.58
N TYR A 15 14.36 -6.63 9.12
CA TYR A 15 13.89 -5.47 9.87
C TYR A 15 12.60 -4.99 9.24
N MET A 16 11.64 -4.57 10.05
CA MET A 16 10.32 -4.17 9.59
C MET A 16 9.87 -2.90 10.31
N ASP A 17 9.36 -1.97 9.52
CA ASP A 17 8.77 -0.73 9.98
C ASP A 17 7.56 -0.39 9.09
N GLU A 18 6.67 0.43 9.61
CA GLU A 18 5.45 0.85 8.94
C GLU A 18 5.18 2.34 9.08
N LYS A 19 4.26 2.78 8.22
CA LYS A 19 3.73 4.12 8.23
C LYS A 19 2.22 4.06 8.27
N GLY A 20 1.67 4.74 9.27
CA GLY A 20 0.24 4.84 9.54
C GLY A 20 -0.07 4.25 10.93
N PRO A 21 -0.77 4.99 11.81
CA PRO A 21 -0.97 4.57 13.19
C PRO A 21 -1.93 3.39 13.31
N GLN A 22 -1.54 2.40 14.11
CA GLN A 22 -2.02 1.02 14.02
C GLN A 22 -3.33 0.70 14.76
N GLU A 23 -3.67 1.42 15.84
CA GLU A 23 -4.62 0.89 16.84
C GLU A 23 -5.89 1.72 17.10
N THR A 24 -5.99 2.97 16.63
CA THR A 24 -7.16 3.81 16.95
C THR A 24 -7.72 4.59 15.76
N PHE A 25 -8.99 4.34 15.49
CA PHE A 25 -9.88 5.09 14.61
C PHE A 25 -10.38 6.29 15.43
N LYS A 26 -10.16 7.51 14.95
CA LYS A 26 -10.75 8.72 15.51
C LYS A 26 -11.64 9.33 14.44
N ASP A 27 -12.76 9.90 14.86
CA ASP A 27 -13.57 10.73 13.96
C ASP A 27 -12.70 11.86 13.42
N SER A 28 -12.61 11.98 12.10
CA SER A 28 -12.05 13.17 11.49
C SER A 28 -13.09 14.28 11.50
N ASN A 29 -12.62 15.53 11.44
CA ASN A 29 -13.49 16.60 10.96
C ASN A 29 -13.76 16.28 9.49
N PHE A 30 -14.89 15.65 9.19
CA PHE A 30 -15.21 15.10 7.88
C PHE A 30 -14.90 16.07 6.75
N GLN A 31 -14.03 15.65 5.82
CA GLN A 31 -13.91 16.21 4.49
C GLN A 31 -14.09 15.06 3.50
N TRP A 32 -14.67 15.32 2.32
CA TRP A 32 -14.97 14.25 1.37
C TRP A 32 -13.71 13.52 0.88
N ASP A 33 -12.59 14.24 0.82
CA ASP A 33 -11.25 13.74 0.50
C ASP A 33 -10.46 13.26 1.73
N ASP A 34 -10.96 13.47 2.96
CA ASP A 34 -10.32 13.10 4.24
C ASP A 34 -11.39 12.58 5.22
N LYS A 35 -11.83 11.34 4.96
CA LYS A 35 -13.03 10.75 5.57
C LYS A 35 -12.81 10.09 6.92
N LEU A 36 -11.58 9.67 7.21
CA LEU A 36 -11.24 8.96 8.44
C LEU A 36 -9.88 9.42 8.96
N ASN A 37 -9.83 9.78 10.25
CA ASN A 37 -8.56 10.01 10.92
C ASN A 37 -8.12 8.72 11.62
N TYR A 38 -6.89 8.32 11.37
CA TYR A 38 -6.26 7.25 12.12
C TYR A 38 -5.16 7.90 12.95
N GLY A 39 -5.25 7.79 14.27
CA GLY A 39 -4.30 8.46 15.17
C GLY A 39 -4.10 9.94 14.83
N SER A 40 -2.89 10.31 14.40
CA SER A 40 -2.53 11.67 13.97
C SER A 40 -2.22 11.79 12.46
N ASP A 41 -2.45 10.73 11.68
CA ASP A 41 -2.10 10.68 10.26
C ASP A 41 -3.34 10.70 9.36
N LYS A 42 -3.25 11.46 8.27
CA LYS A 42 -4.26 11.63 7.22
C LYS A 42 -4.11 10.59 6.09
N MET A 43 -3.13 9.69 6.15
CA MET A 43 -2.99 8.64 5.15
C MET A 43 -4.18 7.67 5.19
N HIS A 44 -4.74 7.36 4.03
CA HIS A 44 -5.82 6.36 3.87
C HIS A 44 -5.31 4.92 3.78
N ASP A 45 -4.00 4.74 3.79
CA ASP A 45 -3.35 3.43 3.70
C ASP A 45 -2.38 3.22 4.85
N TYR A 46 -2.31 1.99 5.33
CA TYR A 46 -1.15 1.47 6.05
C TYR A 46 -0.14 1.02 5.02
N VAL A 47 1.11 1.47 5.16
CA VAL A 47 2.20 1.07 4.26
C VAL A 47 3.37 0.67 5.10
N GLY A 48 3.88 -0.55 4.95
CA GLY A 48 5.10 -0.94 5.64
C GLY A 48 6.06 -1.71 4.77
N VAL A 49 7.31 -1.73 5.23
CA VAL A 49 8.45 -2.27 4.51
C VAL A 49 9.21 -3.16 5.45
N ALA A 50 9.46 -4.40 5.02
CA ALA A 50 10.45 -5.26 5.62
C ALA A 50 11.65 -5.44 4.68
N LEU A 51 12.85 -5.37 5.23
CA LEU A 51 14.10 -5.47 4.48
C LEU A 51 14.94 -6.64 5.01
N CYS A 52 15.26 -7.59 4.14
CA CYS A 52 16.05 -8.76 4.48
C CYS A 52 17.54 -8.54 4.15
N PHE A 53 18.37 -8.50 5.19
CA PHE A 53 19.80 -8.32 5.12
C PHE A 53 20.55 -9.62 5.32
N ASN A 54 21.64 -9.82 4.57
CA ASN A 54 22.57 -10.91 4.84
C ASN A 54 23.47 -10.52 6.03
N ASN A 55 23.53 -11.35 7.07
CA ASN A 55 24.23 -11.04 8.32
C ASN A 55 25.74 -10.81 8.11
N LYS A 56 26.32 -11.35 7.03
CA LYS A 56 27.71 -11.05 6.63
C LYS A 56 27.96 -9.56 6.42
N TYR A 57 26.95 -8.80 6.01
CA TYR A 57 27.08 -7.40 5.61
C TYR A 57 26.38 -6.42 6.53
N VAL A 58 25.60 -6.87 7.52
CA VAL A 58 24.84 -6.00 8.44
C VAL A 58 25.70 -4.86 9.00
N ASN A 59 26.81 -5.17 9.67
CA ASN A 59 27.70 -4.15 10.25
C ASN A 59 28.28 -3.16 9.21
N LYS A 60 28.46 -3.61 7.96
CA LYS A 60 28.98 -2.77 6.88
C LYS A 60 27.89 -1.85 6.33
N ILE A 61 26.69 -2.38 6.14
CA ILE A 61 25.52 -1.64 5.70
C ILE A 61 25.15 -0.56 6.73
N SER A 62 25.12 -0.90 8.03
CA SER A 62 24.84 0.06 9.10
C SER A 62 25.80 1.25 9.06
N ARG A 63 27.12 1.00 8.97
CA ARG A 63 28.12 2.08 8.90
C ARG A 63 27.99 2.94 7.64
N GLU A 64 27.84 2.30 6.47
CA GLU A 64 27.66 3.04 5.21
C GLU A 64 26.36 3.87 5.22
N PHE A 65 25.30 3.38 5.87
CA PHE A 65 24.06 4.14 6.04
C PHE A 65 24.23 5.32 7.01
N GLU A 66 24.92 5.12 8.14
CA GLU A 66 25.22 6.21 9.08
C GLU A 66 26.05 7.32 8.43
N ASP A 67 26.97 6.98 7.52
CA ASP A 67 27.71 7.96 6.71
C ASP A 67 26.79 8.75 5.77
N ILE A 68 25.78 8.10 5.16
CA ILE A 68 24.74 8.76 4.37
C ILE A 68 23.92 9.73 5.24
N GLU A 69 23.48 9.29 6.42
CA GLU A 69 22.75 10.14 7.36
C GLU A 69 23.58 11.35 7.82
N LYS A 70 24.85 11.13 8.13
CA LYS A 70 25.78 12.20 8.53
C LYS A 70 25.93 13.23 7.43
N THR A 71 26.16 12.80 6.19
CA THR A 71 26.27 13.68 5.02
C THR A 71 25.00 14.51 4.83
N TYR A 72 23.82 13.91 5.00
CA TYR A 72 22.56 14.64 4.90
C TYR A 72 22.40 15.70 6.01
N LYS A 73 22.78 15.37 7.25
CA LYS A 73 22.70 16.29 8.41
C LYS A 73 23.66 17.48 8.32
N GLU A 74 24.71 17.40 7.51
CA GLU A 74 25.61 18.54 7.23
C GLU A 74 24.94 19.62 6.35
N THR A 75 23.74 19.36 5.82
CA THR A 75 22.96 20.34 5.06
C THR A 75 22.43 21.47 5.96
N PRO A 76 22.56 22.76 5.58
CA PRO A 76 22.17 23.91 6.43
C PRO A 76 20.71 23.99 6.89
N LYS A 77 19.83 23.14 6.36
CA LYS A 77 18.38 23.13 6.61
C LYS A 77 17.91 22.06 7.59
N VAL A 78 18.82 21.22 8.08
CA VAL A 78 18.49 20.14 9.01
C VAL A 78 18.88 20.60 10.42
N GLU A 79 17.94 20.57 11.36
CA GLU A 79 18.27 20.84 12.77
C GLU A 79 19.32 19.84 13.24
N VAL A 80 20.41 20.37 13.81
CA VAL A 80 21.54 19.57 14.30
C VAL A 80 21.13 18.94 15.63
N GLY A 81 20.62 17.71 15.58
CA GLY A 81 20.28 16.92 16.75
C GLY A 81 19.13 15.93 16.52
N GLY A 82 19.27 14.72 17.06
CA GLY A 82 18.23 13.69 17.03
C GLY A 82 18.22 12.77 15.81
N GLU A 83 17.26 11.85 15.84
CA GLU A 83 17.00 10.82 14.83
C GLU A 83 16.50 11.44 13.51
N LEU A 84 17.03 10.94 12.38
CA LEU A 84 16.62 11.36 11.04
C LEU A 84 15.46 10.51 10.55
N LYS A 85 14.23 10.93 10.85
CA LYS A 85 13.02 10.27 10.33
C LYS A 85 12.75 10.63 8.88
N GLY A 86 12.36 9.67 8.05
CA GLY A 86 11.99 9.87 6.66
C GLY A 86 10.90 10.94 6.48
N SER A 87 9.98 11.05 7.45
CA SER A 87 8.93 12.08 7.47
C SER A 87 9.48 13.51 7.51
N LYS A 88 10.65 13.73 8.15
CA LYS A 88 11.34 15.03 8.17
C LYS A 88 12.03 15.30 6.82
N ILE A 89 12.61 14.27 6.20
CA ILE A 89 13.34 14.37 4.92
C ILE A 89 12.43 14.86 3.77
N LEU A 90 11.16 14.45 3.79
CA LEU A 90 10.18 14.79 2.75
C LEU A 90 9.23 15.95 3.13
N LYS A 91 9.47 16.62 4.26
CA LYS A 91 8.56 17.66 4.77
C LYS A 91 8.63 18.92 3.89
N GLY A 92 7.48 19.29 3.32
CA GLY A 92 7.33 20.54 2.55
C GLY A 92 7.91 20.53 1.14
N ASN A 93 8.41 19.39 0.65
CA ASN A 93 9.06 19.28 -0.67
C ASN A 93 8.64 18.04 -1.46
N PHE A 94 7.45 17.49 -1.21
CA PHE A 94 6.99 16.24 -1.83
C PHE A 94 5.55 16.31 -2.38
N LYS A 95 5.08 17.53 -2.71
CA LYS A 95 3.73 17.78 -3.22
C LYS A 95 3.42 17.02 -4.51
N TYR A 96 4.37 16.96 -5.43
CA TYR A 96 4.28 16.26 -6.71
C TYR A 96 5.21 15.04 -6.74
N GLY A 97 5.36 14.39 -5.58
CA GLY A 97 6.27 13.27 -5.40
C GLY A 97 7.73 13.61 -5.76
N ILE A 98 8.38 12.68 -6.48
CA ILE A 98 9.79 12.79 -6.91
C ILE A 98 10.05 14.08 -7.71
N ALA A 99 9.07 14.54 -8.51
CA ALA A 99 9.21 15.76 -9.30
C ALA A 99 9.45 17.01 -8.45
N SER A 100 8.86 17.08 -7.26
CA SER A 100 9.01 18.22 -6.34
C SER A 100 10.13 18.08 -5.32
N MET A 101 10.81 16.93 -5.27
CA MET A 101 11.83 16.62 -4.26
C MET A 101 13.01 17.60 -4.32
N TYR A 102 13.47 18.06 -3.15
CA TYR A 102 14.70 18.85 -3.07
C TYR A 102 15.93 18.00 -3.38
N ASN A 103 17.00 18.65 -3.86
CA ASN A 103 18.22 17.97 -4.31
C ASN A 103 18.86 17.16 -3.18
N GLU A 104 18.85 17.68 -1.96
CA GLU A 104 19.46 17.05 -0.80
C GLU A 104 18.71 15.77 -0.40
N SER A 105 17.36 15.82 -0.42
CA SER A 105 16.53 14.62 -0.20
C SER A 105 16.70 13.62 -1.35
N LEU A 106 16.83 14.08 -2.59
CA LEU A 106 17.04 13.22 -3.76
C LEU A 106 18.37 12.48 -3.69
N GLU A 107 19.45 13.17 -3.33
CA GLU A 107 20.77 12.56 -3.13
C GLU A 107 20.74 11.51 -2.01
N TYR A 108 20.04 11.82 -0.91
CA TYR A 108 19.85 10.88 0.19
C TYR A 108 19.15 9.59 -0.26
N TYR A 109 17.98 9.69 -0.89
CA TYR A 109 17.23 8.50 -1.32
C TYR A 109 17.95 7.69 -2.40
N LEU A 110 18.66 8.35 -3.32
CA LEU A 110 19.51 7.66 -4.28
C LEU A 110 20.62 6.88 -3.59
N SER A 111 21.28 7.47 -2.59
CA SER A 111 22.35 6.82 -1.84
C SER A 111 21.84 5.61 -1.04
N VAL A 112 20.66 5.74 -0.42
CA VAL A 112 20.01 4.63 0.30
C VAL A 112 19.65 3.49 -0.66
N LEU A 113 19.04 3.77 -1.81
CA LEU A 113 18.71 2.75 -2.80
C LEU A 113 19.97 2.09 -3.39
N ASP A 114 21.00 2.87 -3.71
CA ASP A 114 22.27 2.34 -4.23
C ASP A 114 22.93 1.41 -3.18
N LEU A 115 22.85 1.75 -1.89
CA LEU A 115 23.29 0.89 -0.79
C LEU A 115 22.52 -0.43 -0.74
N LEU A 116 21.18 -0.38 -0.78
CA LEU A 116 20.32 -1.56 -0.74
C LEU A 116 20.55 -2.49 -1.93
N MET A 117 20.65 -1.93 -3.14
CA MET A 117 20.93 -2.68 -4.36
C MET A 117 22.35 -3.27 -4.35
N LYS A 118 23.36 -2.52 -3.90
CA LYS A 118 24.76 -2.98 -3.80
C LYS A 118 24.90 -4.23 -2.94
N TYR A 119 24.13 -4.35 -1.87
CA TYR A 119 24.16 -5.49 -0.96
C TYR A 119 23.06 -6.53 -1.20
N ASN A 120 22.27 -6.38 -2.27
CA ASN A 120 21.17 -7.28 -2.62
C ASN A 120 20.20 -7.48 -1.44
N VAL A 121 19.86 -6.39 -0.75
CA VAL A 121 18.84 -6.40 0.31
C VAL A 121 17.49 -6.64 -0.37
N LYS A 122 16.73 -7.63 0.12
CA LYS A 122 15.45 -7.99 -0.49
C LYS A 122 14.31 -7.25 0.22
N PRO A 123 13.47 -6.48 -0.51
CA PRO A 123 12.31 -5.84 0.08
C PRO A 123 11.09 -6.78 0.14
N PHE A 124 10.26 -6.53 1.14
CA PHE A 124 8.86 -6.89 1.20
C PHE A 124 8.05 -5.64 1.51
N LEU A 125 7.21 -5.19 0.58
CA LEU A 125 6.35 -4.02 0.73
C LEU A 125 4.91 -4.49 0.95
N PHE A 126 4.21 -3.93 1.93
CA PHE A 126 2.78 -4.17 2.07
C PHE A 126 1.98 -2.86 2.11
N GLN A 127 0.76 -2.91 1.56
CA GLN A 127 -0.23 -1.86 1.67
C GLN A 127 -1.59 -2.46 2.01
N GLU A 128 -2.27 -1.82 2.97
CA GLU A 128 -3.62 -2.17 3.40
C GLU A 128 -4.46 -0.90 3.53
N ASN A 129 -5.62 -0.88 2.88
CA ASN A 129 -6.48 0.29 2.91
C ASN A 129 -7.27 0.34 4.21
N LYS A 130 -7.32 1.52 4.81
CA LYS A 130 -7.97 1.75 6.10
C LYS A 130 -9.48 1.52 6.05
N MET A 131 -10.16 2.01 5.01
CA MET A 131 -11.59 1.76 4.82
C MET A 131 -11.88 0.28 4.54
N SER A 132 -10.95 -0.44 3.92
CA SER A 132 -11.06 -1.89 3.75
C SER A 132 -11.02 -2.64 5.08
N VAL A 133 -10.20 -2.20 6.03
CA VAL A 133 -10.22 -2.73 7.41
C VAL A 133 -11.58 -2.48 8.06
N VAL A 134 -12.13 -1.27 7.95
CA VAL A 134 -13.48 -0.95 8.45
C VAL A 134 -14.55 -1.84 7.79
N THR A 135 -14.47 -1.99 6.48
CA THR A 135 -15.41 -2.81 5.69
C THR A 135 -15.34 -4.26 6.13
N SER A 136 -14.15 -4.80 6.35
CA SER A 136 -13.96 -6.18 6.83
C SER A 136 -14.51 -6.35 8.24
N ALA A 137 -14.21 -5.41 9.14
CA ALA A 137 -14.66 -5.43 10.52
C ALA A 137 -16.20 -5.44 10.67
N LYS A 138 -16.91 -4.70 9.79
CA LYS A 138 -18.37 -4.61 9.80
C LYS A 138 -19.06 -5.68 8.95
N PHE A 139 -18.53 -5.98 7.76
CA PHE A 139 -19.27 -6.72 6.73
C PHE A 139 -18.66 -8.06 6.31
N ARG A 140 -17.49 -8.45 6.82
CA ARG A 140 -16.80 -9.70 6.39
C ARG A 140 -17.71 -10.93 6.39
N ASN A 141 -18.39 -11.20 7.50
CA ASN A 141 -19.24 -12.39 7.60
C ASN A 141 -20.43 -12.32 6.64
N TRP A 142 -21.03 -11.14 6.48
CA TRP A 142 -22.12 -10.93 5.53
C TRP A 142 -21.65 -11.16 4.09
N ILE A 143 -20.47 -10.63 3.73
CA ILE A 143 -19.88 -10.81 2.39
C ILE A 143 -19.68 -12.30 2.08
N LEU A 144 -19.10 -13.04 3.02
CA LEU A 144 -18.87 -14.48 2.87
C LEU A 144 -20.20 -15.25 2.76
N ASP A 145 -21.21 -14.92 3.57
CA ASP A 145 -22.52 -15.58 3.52
C ASP A 145 -23.25 -15.33 2.19
N VAL A 146 -23.11 -14.13 1.61
CA VAL A 146 -23.66 -13.85 0.28
C VAL A 146 -22.94 -14.67 -0.80
N ALA A 147 -21.61 -14.73 -0.74
CA ALA A 147 -20.79 -15.47 -1.70
C ALA A 147 -21.00 -17.00 -1.64
N GLU A 148 -21.45 -17.54 -0.51
CA GLU A 148 -21.82 -18.96 -0.40
C GLU A 148 -23.21 -19.27 -0.98
N LYS A 149 -24.08 -18.27 -1.12
CA LYS A 149 -25.46 -18.44 -1.60
C LYS A 149 -25.64 -18.15 -3.08
N GLU A 150 -24.68 -17.47 -3.70
CA GLU A 150 -24.75 -17.03 -5.09
C GLU A 150 -23.43 -17.32 -5.80
N ASP A 151 -23.48 -17.77 -7.05
CA ASP A 151 -22.28 -17.91 -7.87
C ASP A 151 -21.62 -16.55 -8.17
N PHE A 152 -22.45 -15.50 -8.23
CA PHE A 152 -22.03 -14.11 -8.38
C PHE A 152 -22.98 -13.18 -7.58
N PRO A 153 -22.46 -12.18 -6.86
CA PRO A 153 -21.07 -11.73 -6.85
C PRO A 153 -20.14 -12.59 -5.98
N LYS A 154 -18.89 -12.66 -6.42
CA LYS A 154 -17.75 -13.21 -5.66
C LYS A 154 -17.45 -12.35 -4.42
N ALA A 155 -16.92 -12.96 -3.36
CA ALA A 155 -16.63 -12.29 -2.09
C ALA A 155 -15.64 -11.13 -2.26
N TYR A 156 -14.56 -11.32 -3.04
CA TYR A 156 -13.60 -10.25 -3.32
C TYR A 156 -14.25 -9.07 -4.06
N PHE A 157 -15.18 -9.33 -5.00
CA PHE A 157 -15.90 -8.27 -5.71
C PHE A 157 -16.78 -7.46 -4.77
N LEU A 158 -17.53 -8.13 -3.89
CA LEU A 158 -18.37 -7.49 -2.89
C LEU A 158 -17.54 -6.62 -1.95
N LYS A 159 -16.45 -7.18 -1.40
CA LYS A 159 -15.56 -6.44 -0.51
C LYS A 159 -14.98 -5.21 -1.22
N TYR A 160 -14.44 -5.37 -2.42
CA TYR A 160 -13.88 -4.26 -3.20
C TYR A 160 -14.93 -3.18 -3.44
N SER A 161 -16.13 -3.56 -3.88
CA SER A 161 -17.17 -2.61 -4.28
C SER A 161 -17.76 -1.84 -3.09
N LEU A 162 -17.94 -2.51 -1.95
CA LEU A 162 -18.34 -1.87 -0.69
C LEU A 162 -17.26 -0.90 -0.20
N THR A 163 -16.01 -1.37 -0.16
CA THR A 163 -14.87 -0.55 0.28
C THR A 163 -14.74 0.68 -0.60
N LYS A 164 -14.80 0.53 -1.93
CA LYS A 164 -14.72 1.62 -2.89
C LYS A 164 -15.83 2.65 -2.71
N TYR A 165 -17.06 2.21 -2.44
CA TYR A 165 -18.14 3.14 -2.13
C TYR A 165 -17.88 3.90 -0.82
N LEU A 166 -17.48 3.19 0.23
CA LEU A 166 -17.20 3.81 1.52
C LEU A 166 -16.02 4.79 1.44
N GLU A 167 -14.98 4.44 0.71
CA GLU A 167 -13.78 5.26 0.53
C GLU A 167 -14.09 6.50 -0.30
N ILE A 168 -14.74 6.35 -1.45
CA ILE A 168 -14.87 7.44 -2.43
C ILE A 168 -16.18 8.19 -2.31
N GLU A 169 -17.31 7.52 -2.07
CA GLU A 169 -18.64 8.12 -2.29
C GLU A 169 -19.45 8.38 -1.02
N SER A 170 -19.15 7.68 0.07
CA SER A 170 -19.90 7.83 1.32
C SER A 170 -19.77 9.23 1.92
N ASN A 171 -20.79 9.60 2.71
CA ASN A 171 -20.78 10.79 3.56
C ASN A 171 -20.57 10.41 5.03
N GLN A 172 -20.40 11.41 5.90
CA GLN A 172 -20.16 11.19 7.32
C GLN A 172 -21.23 10.30 7.98
N SER A 173 -22.52 10.50 7.69
CA SER A 173 -23.59 9.73 8.34
C SER A 173 -23.51 8.23 8.04
N VAL A 174 -23.06 7.86 6.84
CA VAL A 174 -22.84 6.45 6.50
C VAL A 174 -21.64 5.91 7.27
N LEU A 175 -20.55 6.68 7.35
CA LEU A 175 -19.35 6.27 8.07
C LEU A 175 -19.60 6.10 9.57
N ASP A 176 -20.29 7.05 10.20
CA ASP A 176 -20.72 6.96 11.60
C ASP A 176 -21.47 5.65 11.85
N CYS A 177 -22.41 5.33 10.95
CA CYS A 177 -23.22 4.12 11.05
C CYS A 177 -22.40 2.82 10.87
N VAL A 178 -21.41 2.83 9.98
CA VAL A 178 -20.53 1.67 9.74
C VAL A 178 -19.56 1.47 10.92
N LEU A 179 -19.07 2.54 11.50
CA LEU A 179 -18.15 2.52 12.65
C LEU A 179 -18.86 2.26 13.97
N ASP A 180 -20.16 2.53 14.09
CA ASP A 180 -20.92 2.29 15.30
C ASP A 180 -21.02 0.80 15.63
N SER A 181 -20.36 0.42 16.72
CA SER A 181 -20.33 -0.93 17.27
C SER A 181 -21.66 -1.41 17.85
N SER A 182 -22.57 -0.48 18.18
CA SER A 182 -23.89 -0.78 18.72
C SER A 182 -24.90 -1.16 17.62
N LEU A 183 -24.66 -0.73 16.38
CA LEU A 183 -25.54 -1.02 15.26
C LEU A 183 -25.28 -2.41 14.69
N SER A 184 -26.36 -3.11 14.35
CA SER A 184 -26.27 -4.40 13.68
C SER A 184 -25.75 -4.24 12.25
N VAL A 185 -25.25 -5.33 11.68
CA VAL A 185 -24.85 -5.37 10.26
C VAL A 185 -26.02 -5.00 9.35
N GLN A 186 -27.22 -5.48 9.67
CA GLN A 186 -28.45 -5.20 8.92
C GLN A 186 -28.82 -3.71 8.92
N ASP A 187 -28.68 -3.04 10.07
CA ASP A 187 -28.99 -1.61 10.18
C ASP A 187 -28.01 -0.79 9.35
N SER A 188 -26.70 -1.08 9.46
CA SER A 188 -25.68 -0.41 8.66
C SER A 188 -25.83 -0.68 7.17
N LEU A 189 -26.22 -1.89 6.77
CA LEU A 189 -26.56 -2.20 5.38
C LEU A 189 -27.78 -1.41 4.89
N SER A 190 -28.77 -1.15 5.75
CA SER A 190 -29.95 -0.35 5.37
C SER A 190 -29.59 1.12 5.14
N VAL A 191 -28.75 1.71 6.00
CA VAL A 191 -28.23 3.07 5.80
C VAL A 191 -27.39 3.16 4.53
N LEU A 192 -26.54 2.16 4.30
CA LEU A 192 -25.73 2.06 3.07
C LEU A 192 -26.60 1.94 1.81
N GLU A 193 -27.66 1.12 1.85
CA GLU A 193 -28.61 0.95 0.76
C GLU A 193 -29.26 2.27 0.36
N GLU A 194 -29.77 3.02 1.34
CA GLU A 194 -30.38 4.33 1.10
C GLU A 194 -29.40 5.33 0.49
N SER A 195 -28.17 5.35 0.98
CA SER A 195 -27.11 6.22 0.47
C SER A 195 -26.71 5.86 -0.96
N LEU A 196 -26.61 4.56 -1.29
CA LEU A 196 -26.37 4.08 -2.65
C LEU A 196 -27.52 4.48 -3.59
N ILE A 197 -28.77 4.34 -3.15
CA ILE A 197 -29.96 4.76 -3.94
C ILE A 197 -29.89 6.26 -4.24
N LYS A 198 -29.59 7.09 -3.23
CA LYS A 198 -29.41 8.54 -3.41
C LYS A 198 -28.30 8.84 -4.42
N PHE A 199 -27.16 8.16 -4.32
CA PHE A 199 -26.04 8.34 -5.24
C PHE A 199 -26.41 8.00 -6.69
N VAL A 200 -27.03 6.83 -6.92
CA VAL A 200 -27.40 6.35 -8.26
C VAL A 200 -28.45 7.22 -8.93
N ASN A 201 -29.36 7.79 -8.13
CA ASN A 201 -30.46 8.64 -8.60
C ASN A 201 -30.08 10.12 -8.70
N ASN A 202 -28.90 10.53 -8.23
CA ASN A 202 -28.46 11.91 -8.33
C ASN A 202 -28.24 12.28 -9.82
N PRO A 203 -28.93 13.30 -10.37
CA PRO A 203 -28.83 13.66 -11.78
C PRO A 203 -27.40 13.98 -12.24
N ILE A 204 -26.57 14.56 -11.37
CA ILE A 204 -25.18 14.92 -11.73
C ILE A 204 -24.31 13.68 -12.01
N ASN A 205 -24.62 12.56 -11.34
CA ASN A 205 -23.95 11.28 -11.53
C ASN A 205 -24.43 10.55 -12.79
N ASN A 206 -25.53 10.99 -13.42
CA ASN A 206 -26.04 10.40 -14.65
C ASN A 206 -25.27 10.91 -15.89
N ASN A 207 -24.00 10.51 -15.99
CA ASN A 207 -23.12 10.88 -17.08
C ASN A 207 -22.34 9.64 -17.60
N PRO A 208 -21.82 9.66 -18.85
CA PRO A 208 -21.13 8.52 -19.43
C PRO A 208 -19.90 8.04 -18.64
N ARG A 209 -19.16 8.95 -17.98
CA ARG A 209 -17.98 8.57 -17.19
C ARG A 209 -18.36 7.67 -16.00
N MET A 210 -19.52 7.94 -15.39
CA MET A 210 -19.99 7.26 -14.18
C MET A 210 -20.87 6.04 -14.44
N GLU A 211 -21.14 5.71 -15.71
CA GLU A 211 -22.12 4.69 -16.09
C GLU A 211 -21.81 3.31 -15.47
N ALA A 212 -20.59 2.81 -15.66
CA ALA A 212 -20.16 1.53 -15.11
C ALA A 212 -20.21 1.50 -13.58
N GLN A 213 -19.79 2.59 -12.92
CA GLN A 213 -19.85 2.71 -11.46
C GLN A 213 -21.29 2.70 -10.95
N ARG A 214 -22.20 3.42 -11.61
CA ARG A 214 -23.62 3.42 -11.27
C ARG A 214 -24.26 2.06 -11.46
N GLU A 215 -23.89 1.32 -12.50
CA GLU A 215 -24.43 -0.02 -12.71
C GLU A 215 -23.93 -1.00 -11.63
N ASN A 216 -22.65 -0.91 -11.26
CA ASN A 216 -22.11 -1.68 -10.12
C ASN A 216 -22.85 -1.37 -8.82
N TYR A 217 -23.15 -0.10 -8.55
CA TYR A 217 -23.90 0.27 -7.34
C TYR A 217 -25.37 -0.13 -7.39
N LYS A 218 -26.02 -0.14 -8.56
CA LYS A 218 -27.36 -0.76 -8.70
C LYS A 218 -27.32 -2.25 -8.38
N GLN A 219 -26.28 -2.97 -8.81
CA GLN A 219 -26.11 -4.37 -8.44
C GLN A 219 -25.94 -4.52 -6.92
N LEU A 220 -25.07 -3.72 -6.29
CA LEU A 220 -24.93 -3.72 -4.83
C LEU A 220 -26.27 -3.47 -4.11
N ILE A 221 -27.08 -2.50 -4.56
CA ILE A 221 -28.41 -2.24 -4.00
C ILE A 221 -29.28 -3.51 -4.07
N ARG A 222 -29.30 -4.22 -5.20
CA ARG A 222 -30.09 -5.46 -5.35
C ARG A 222 -29.61 -6.55 -4.38
N ILE A 223 -28.29 -6.71 -4.25
CA ILE A 223 -27.69 -7.69 -3.34
C ILE A 223 -28.05 -7.37 -1.89
N ILE A 224 -27.86 -6.11 -1.47
CA ILE A 224 -28.18 -5.65 -0.11
C ILE A 224 -29.67 -5.87 0.18
N LYS A 225 -30.57 -5.46 -0.72
CA LYS A 225 -32.02 -5.70 -0.55
C LYS A 225 -32.36 -7.17 -0.33
N ARG A 226 -31.71 -8.07 -1.07
CA ARG A 226 -31.96 -9.51 -1.01
C ARG A 226 -31.37 -10.16 0.23
N TYR A 227 -30.22 -9.67 0.70
CA TYR A 227 -29.39 -10.37 1.67
C TYR A 227 -29.10 -9.61 2.98
N LYS A 228 -29.60 -8.40 3.17
CA LYS A 228 -29.38 -7.65 4.43
C LYS A 228 -29.95 -8.31 5.68
N GLY A 229 -30.94 -9.20 5.53
CA GLY A 229 -31.51 -10.00 6.62
C GLY A 229 -30.75 -11.29 6.93
N LEU A 230 -29.61 -11.54 6.28
CA LEU A 230 -28.74 -12.66 6.67
C LEU A 230 -28.20 -12.39 8.08
N ASN A 231 -28.39 -13.35 8.99
CA ASN A 231 -28.02 -13.23 10.38
C ASN A 231 -26.52 -13.58 10.56
N SER A 232 -25.66 -12.78 9.94
CA SER A 232 -24.21 -12.99 9.94
C SER A 232 -23.59 -12.26 11.13
N SER A 233 -23.09 -13.01 12.10
CA SER A 233 -22.66 -12.58 13.45
C SER A 233 -21.56 -11.49 13.55
N ILE A 234 -21.63 -10.78 14.69
CA ILE A 234 -20.65 -9.99 15.47
C ILE A 234 -19.80 -8.98 14.70
N TYR A 235 -20.17 -7.69 14.85
CA TYR A 235 -19.26 -6.57 14.62
C TYR A 235 -17.99 -6.77 15.44
N ARG A 236 -16.84 -6.70 14.76
CA ARG A 236 -15.54 -6.58 15.43
C ARG A 236 -15.15 -5.11 15.37
N LYS A 237 -14.59 -4.59 16.47
CA LYS A 237 -13.96 -3.27 16.43
C LYS A 237 -12.92 -3.30 15.30
N PRO A 238 -12.93 -2.32 14.37
CA PRO A 238 -11.92 -2.22 13.35
C PRO A 238 -10.54 -2.20 14.02
N THR A 239 -9.66 -3.10 13.60
CA THR A 239 -8.25 -3.20 14.01
C THR A 239 -7.47 -3.74 12.83
N PHE A 240 -6.22 -3.30 12.67
CA PHE A 240 -5.35 -3.80 11.61
C PHE A 240 -5.15 -5.32 11.75
N ASP A 241 -5.39 -6.09 10.67
CA ASP A 241 -5.25 -7.54 10.70
C ASP A 241 -3.86 -7.99 10.27
N TRP A 242 -2.95 -8.01 11.25
CA TRP A 242 -1.58 -8.46 11.04
C TRP A 242 -1.46 -9.92 10.59
N ASN A 243 -2.50 -10.77 10.75
CA ASN A 243 -2.44 -12.14 10.25
C ASN A 243 -2.46 -12.20 8.72
N LYS A 244 -3.11 -11.22 8.05
CA LYS A 244 -3.04 -11.10 6.59
C LYS A 244 -1.61 -10.82 6.13
N ILE A 245 -0.93 -9.93 6.83
CA ILE A 245 0.47 -9.60 6.55
C ILE A 245 1.34 -10.83 6.80
N ALA A 246 1.18 -11.51 7.93
CA ALA A 246 1.93 -12.73 8.24
C ALA A 246 1.74 -13.84 7.19
N PHE A 247 0.53 -14.04 6.68
CA PHE A 247 0.26 -15.01 5.61
C PHE A 247 1.07 -14.69 4.33
N LYS A 248 1.07 -13.42 3.91
CA LYS A 248 1.81 -12.98 2.71
C LYS A 248 3.32 -12.99 2.94
N TYR A 249 3.74 -12.69 4.16
CA TYR A 249 5.11 -12.81 4.61
C TYR A 249 5.62 -14.24 4.50
N ASP A 250 4.81 -15.24 4.88
CA ASP A 250 5.17 -16.65 4.75
C ASP A 250 5.47 -17.03 3.29
N LEU A 251 4.61 -16.62 2.36
CA LEU A 251 4.82 -16.85 0.92
C LEU A 251 6.13 -16.21 0.43
N TRP A 252 6.44 -15.01 0.92
CA TRP A 252 7.70 -14.34 0.61
C TRP A 252 8.92 -15.08 1.17
N LEU A 253 8.86 -15.56 2.42
CA LEU A 253 9.92 -16.35 3.05
C LEU A 253 10.17 -17.68 2.32
N ILE A 254 9.11 -18.37 1.88
CA ILE A 254 9.19 -19.58 1.06
C ILE A 254 9.91 -19.27 -0.25
N ASN A 255 9.44 -18.25 -0.98
CA ASN A 255 10.01 -17.88 -2.28
C ASN A 255 11.47 -17.41 -2.19
N THR A 256 11.85 -16.78 -1.09
CA THR A 256 13.22 -16.30 -0.87
C THR A 256 14.17 -17.34 -0.28
N GLY A 257 13.66 -18.53 0.11
CA GLY A 257 14.43 -19.61 0.72
C GLY A 257 14.87 -19.33 2.17
N LEU A 258 14.18 -18.41 2.85
CA LEU A 258 14.49 -17.92 4.19
C LEU A 258 13.71 -18.64 5.31
N LYS A 259 12.70 -19.45 4.95
CA LYS A 259 11.94 -20.29 5.90
C LYS A 259 12.84 -21.35 6.56
N ASN A 260 12.42 -21.90 7.70
CA ASN A 260 13.13 -22.87 8.55
C ASN A 260 14.30 -22.28 9.37
N GLY A 261 14.08 -21.20 10.11
CA GLY A 261 15.01 -20.71 11.13
C GLY A 261 16.25 -19.98 10.59
N ARG A 262 16.27 -19.60 9.30
CA ARG A 262 17.43 -18.95 8.67
C ARG A 262 17.45 -17.43 8.85
N ALA A 263 16.40 -16.87 9.43
CA ALA A 263 16.24 -15.44 9.61
C ALA A 263 15.81 -15.08 11.04
N SER A 264 16.37 -14.01 11.58
CA SER A 264 15.83 -13.29 12.74
C SER A 264 14.89 -12.17 12.26
N LEU A 265 13.79 -11.93 12.97
CA LEU A 265 12.87 -10.83 12.71
C LEU A 265 13.00 -9.75 13.78
N HIS A 266 13.16 -8.50 13.35
CA HIS A 266 13.28 -7.30 14.18
C HIS A 266 12.14 -6.35 13.81
N LEU A 267 11.30 -6.02 14.79
CA LEU A 267 10.07 -5.25 14.61
C LEU A 267 10.18 -3.90 15.31
N ASP A 268 9.85 -2.81 14.61
CA ASP A 268 9.76 -1.46 15.20
C ASP A 268 8.69 -1.38 16.31
N GLU A 269 8.71 -0.29 17.07
CA GLU A 269 7.75 -0.01 18.12
C GLU A 269 6.31 0.05 17.57
N GLY A 270 5.45 -0.85 18.07
CA GLY A 270 4.03 -0.91 17.70
C GLY A 270 3.67 -2.17 16.95
N ILE A 271 4.57 -2.76 16.14
CA ILE A 271 4.25 -3.98 15.40
C ILE A 271 4.14 -5.19 16.37
N PRO A 272 3.00 -5.91 16.39
CA PRO A 272 2.83 -7.06 17.25
C PRO A 272 3.61 -8.26 16.73
N LYS A 273 4.29 -8.97 17.64
CA LYS A 273 5.04 -10.19 17.32
C LYS A 273 4.18 -11.45 17.14
N GLU A 274 3.01 -11.52 17.78
CA GLU A 274 2.19 -12.74 17.83
C GLU A 274 1.83 -13.31 16.45
N PRO A 275 1.41 -12.50 15.46
CA PRO A 275 1.06 -12.99 14.12
C PRO A 275 2.20 -13.69 13.39
N PHE A 276 3.45 -13.36 13.73
CA PHE A 276 4.65 -13.87 13.05
C PHE A 276 5.26 -15.10 13.71
N ARG A 277 4.76 -15.52 14.90
CA ARG A 277 5.35 -16.64 15.67
C ARG A 277 5.37 -17.97 14.93
N ASN A 278 4.42 -18.19 14.03
CA ASN A 278 4.30 -19.44 13.28
C ASN A 278 5.15 -19.47 12.00
N LEU A 279 5.95 -18.42 11.73
CA LEU A 279 6.75 -18.31 10.51
C LEU A 279 8.18 -18.87 10.64
N GLU A 280 8.45 -19.64 11.70
CA GLU A 280 9.72 -20.36 11.90
C GLU A 280 10.97 -19.46 11.88
N PHE A 281 10.91 -18.24 12.40
CA PHE A 281 12.12 -17.42 12.60
C PHE A 281 13.02 -18.01 13.70
N SER A 282 14.32 -17.73 13.63
CA SER A 282 15.26 -18.10 14.70
C SER A 282 15.01 -17.30 15.99
N SER A 283 14.61 -16.04 15.83
CA SER A 283 14.22 -15.13 16.91
C SER A 283 13.26 -14.07 16.35
N ILE A 284 12.39 -13.55 17.23
CA ILE A 284 11.53 -12.40 16.94
C ILE A 284 11.75 -11.38 18.06
N GLU A 285 12.32 -10.25 17.71
CA GLU A 285 12.59 -9.11 18.58
C GLU A 285 11.57 -8.00 18.25
N SER A 286 10.94 -7.44 19.29
CA SER A 286 9.85 -6.46 19.15
C SER A 286 10.05 -5.29 20.08
N GLY A 287 9.60 -4.10 19.66
CA GLY A 287 9.88 -2.86 20.39
C GLY A 287 11.30 -2.35 20.12
N GLY A 288 11.79 -2.61 18.90
CA GLY A 288 13.04 -2.02 18.42
C GLY A 288 12.95 -0.50 18.43
N ASN A 289 14.07 0.15 18.74
CA ASN A 289 14.15 1.61 18.78
C ASN A 289 14.92 2.10 17.56
N SER A 290 14.23 2.68 16.60
CA SER A 290 14.82 3.28 15.40
C SER A 290 15.88 4.35 15.72
N ALA A 291 15.87 4.99 16.89
CA ALA A 291 16.98 5.87 17.31
C ALA A 291 18.32 5.14 17.49
N GLU A 292 18.29 3.85 17.82
CA GLU A 292 19.47 3.04 18.15
C GLU A 292 19.81 2.02 17.04
N GLU A 293 18.86 1.73 16.14
CA GLU A 293 19.00 0.71 15.11
C GLU A 293 19.00 1.29 13.69
N PRO A 294 20.17 1.42 13.03
CA PRO A 294 20.28 1.97 11.68
C PRO A 294 19.42 1.23 10.65
N LEU A 295 19.25 -0.09 10.78
CA LEU A 295 18.50 -0.90 9.82
C LEU A 295 16.98 -0.70 9.94
N LEU A 296 16.45 -0.41 11.13
CA LEU A 296 15.06 0.03 11.29
C LEU A 296 14.85 1.40 10.63
N ARG A 297 15.79 2.35 10.79
CA ARG A 297 15.70 3.66 10.10
C ARG A 297 15.69 3.56 8.58
N ILE A 298 16.40 2.59 8.00
CA ILE A 298 16.31 2.33 6.55
C ILE A 298 14.88 1.88 6.19
N CYS A 299 14.24 1.05 7.03
CA CYS A 299 12.85 0.64 6.84
C CYS A 299 11.89 1.84 6.93
N ASP A 300 12.01 2.71 7.96
CA ASP A 300 11.25 3.97 8.09
C ASP A 300 11.33 4.80 6.80
N VAL A 301 12.55 5.07 6.36
CA VAL A 301 12.82 5.88 5.17
C VAL A 301 12.15 5.29 3.91
N MET A 302 12.25 3.97 3.74
CA MET A 302 11.64 3.27 2.59
C MET A 302 10.10 3.23 2.70
N ALA A 303 9.54 2.98 3.88
CA ALA A 303 8.10 3.03 4.12
C ALA A 303 7.55 4.45 3.89
N VAL A 304 8.30 5.48 4.30
CA VAL A 304 7.90 6.88 4.14
C VAL A 304 7.82 7.31 2.68
N ILE A 305 8.83 7.02 1.86
CA ILE A 305 8.78 7.40 0.43
C ILE A 305 7.68 6.65 -0.31
N CYS A 306 7.51 5.35 -0.06
CA CYS A 306 6.44 4.56 -0.67
C CYS A 306 5.07 5.10 -0.23
N GLY A 307 4.86 5.28 1.07
CA GLY A 307 3.61 5.78 1.62
C GLY A 307 3.27 7.20 1.16
N LYS A 308 4.26 8.11 1.07
CA LYS A 308 4.02 9.46 0.54
C LYS A 308 3.71 9.47 -0.95
N LEU A 309 4.32 8.58 -1.74
CA LEU A 309 3.96 8.46 -3.16
C LEU A 309 2.55 7.92 -3.33
N ILE A 310 2.18 6.86 -2.62
CA ILE A 310 0.82 6.31 -2.61
C ILE A 310 -0.19 7.41 -2.25
N GLN A 311 0.02 8.09 -1.12
CA GLN A 311 -0.84 9.17 -0.63
C GLN A 311 -0.99 10.31 -1.66
N SER A 312 0.13 10.89 -2.10
CA SER A 312 0.08 12.08 -2.98
C SER A 312 -0.52 11.77 -4.35
N LEU A 313 -0.30 10.55 -4.88
CA LEU A 313 -0.90 10.12 -6.14
C LEU A 313 -2.41 9.87 -5.98
N SER A 314 -2.85 9.19 -4.91
CA SER A 314 -4.27 8.88 -4.69
C SER A 314 -5.09 10.14 -4.45
N GLU A 315 -4.61 11.05 -3.59
CA GLU A 315 -5.24 12.35 -3.34
C GLU A 315 -5.37 13.17 -4.64
N ASN A 316 -4.34 13.16 -5.49
CA ASN A 316 -4.35 13.91 -6.72
C ASN A 316 -5.24 13.28 -7.82
N ALA A 317 -5.39 11.95 -7.84
CA ALA A 317 -6.19 11.25 -8.82
C ALA A 317 -7.71 11.26 -8.50
N LEU A 318 -8.08 11.67 -7.28
CA LEU A 318 -9.47 11.74 -6.85
C LEU A 318 -10.27 12.76 -7.68
N TYR A 319 -11.45 12.37 -8.13
CA TYR A 319 -12.31 13.22 -8.97
C TYR A 319 -13.08 14.23 -8.12
N ASP A 320 -13.63 15.29 -8.74
CA ASP A 320 -14.47 16.27 -8.04
C ASP A 320 -15.93 15.77 -8.00
N PRO A 321 -16.52 15.51 -6.82
CA PRO A 321 -17.91 15.04 -6.69
C PRO A 321 -18.94 16.09 -7.13
N SER A 322 -18.56 17.37 -7.22
CA SER A 322 -19.39 18.45 -7.76
C SER A 322 -19.28 18.59 -9.28
N GLU A 323 -18.28 17.97 -9.90
CA GLU A 323 -18.11 17.90 -11.36
C GLU A 323 -17.82 16.46 -11.84
N PRO A 324 -18.67 15.45 -11.50
CA PRO A 324 -18.38 14.05 -11.77
C PRO A 324 -18.36 13.70 -13.26
N ALA A 325 -18.73 14.60 -14.18
CA ALA A 325 -18.54 14.36 -15.62
C ALA A 325 -17.11 14.71 -16.09
N LYS A 326 -16.40 15.55 -15.32
CA LYS A 326 -15.06 16.00 -15.65
C LYS A 326 -14.06 14.87 -15.40
N ARG A 327 -13.30 14.56 -16.43
CA ARG A 327 -12.24 13.55 -16.34
C ARG A 327 -11.10 14.09 -15.48
N LYS A 328 -10.56 13.22 -14.62
CA LYS A 328 -9.38 13.49 -13.79
C LYS A 328 -8.27 12.50 -14.13
N THR A 329 -7.08 13.01 -14.37
CA THR A 329 -5.82 12.25 -14.44
C THR A 329 -4.91 12.73 -13.31
N ILE A 330 -3.80 12.02 -13.10
CA ILE A 330 -2.69 12.57 -12.31
C ILE A 330 -2.23 13.88 -12.98
N ASP A 331 -1.96 14.88 -12.15
CA ASP A 331 -1.43 16.18 -12.52
C ASP A 331 -0.09 16.03 -13.26
N GLU A 332 0.08 16.78 -14.34
CA GLU A 332 1.27 16.72 -15.19
C GLU A 332 2.56 17.03 -14.45
N GLU A 333 2.49 17.80 -13.35
CA GLU A 333 3.65 18.14 -12.53
C GLU A 333 4.29 16.92 -11.86
N PHE A 334 3.55 15.84 -11.59
CA PHE A 334 4.14 14.58 -11.10
C PHE A 334 5.13 13.97 -12.10
N PHE A 335 4.97 14.30 -13.39
CA PHE A 335 5.83 13.81 -14.46
C PHE A 335 6.91 14.83 -14.85
N ASN A 336 6.92 16.02 -14.25
CA ASN A 336 7.92 17.04 -14.51
C ASN A 336 9.24 16.75 -13.76
N LEU A 337 9.99 15.76 -14.23
CA LEU A 337 11.27 15.37 -13.63
C LEU A 337 12.43 16.31 -14.02
N THR A 338 12.14 17.45 -14.64
CA THR A 338 13.17 18.43 -14.96
C THR A 338 13.57 19.23 -13.72
N ILE A 339 14.83 19.63 -13.65
CA ILE A 339 15.35 20.55 -12.63
C ILE A 339 15.64 21.87 -13.34
N PRO A 340 15.10 23.01 -12.88
CA PRO A 340 15.44 24.31 -13.42
C PRO A 340 16.95 24.60 -13.25
N ASN A 341 17.58 25.13 -14.30
CA ASN A 341 19.05 25.22 -14.48
C ASN A 341 19.83 26.11 -13.47
N TYR A 342 19.22 26.60 -12.38
CA TYR A 342 19.83 27.67 -11.55
C TYR A 342 20.73 27.17 -10.41
N LYS A 343 20.94 25.86 -10.23
CA LYS A 343 21.84 25.31 -9.20
C LYS A 343 23.06 24.64 -9.85
N LEU A 344 23.98 25.46 -10.37
CA LEU A 344 25.16 25.04 -11.13
C LEU A 344 26.24 24.23 -10.36
N ASN A 345 26.06 23.98 -9.06
CA ASN A 345 27.09 23.32 -8.23
C ASN A 345 26.66 21.97 -7.63
N SER A 346 25.50 21.40 -7.99
CA SER A 346 25.08 20.07 -7.47
C SER A 346 25.40 18.94 -8.44
N LYS A 347 25.88 17.80 -7.93
CA LYS A 347 25.98 16.51 -8.68
C LYS A 347 24.61 15.97 -9.13
N ILE A 348 23.52 16.56 -8.63
CA ILE A 348 22.13 16.23 -8.93
C ILE A 348 21.68 16.89 -10.24
N THR A 349 21.15 16.09 -11.15
CA THR A 349 20.63 16.51 -12.46
C THR A 349 19.17 16.10 -12.61
N SER A 350 18.51 16.53 -13.70
CA SER A 350 17.16 16.01 -14.02
C SER A 350 17.15 14.49 -14.20
N GLU A 351 18.28 13.90 -14.62
CA GLU A 351 18.43 12.45 -14.72
C GLU A 351 18.44 11.80 -13.34
N SER A 352 18.82 12.50 -12.27
CA SER A 352 18.76 11.96 -10.90
C SER A 352 17.33 11.67 -10.45
N LYS A 353 16.36 12.55 -10.76
CA LYS A 353 14.93 12.30 -10.48
C LYS A 353 14.39 11.11 -11.26
N TYR A 354 14.73 11.05 -12.55
CA TYR A 354 14.40 9.91 -13.41
C TYR A 354 15.02 8.61 -12.90
N LYS A 355 16.30 8.62 -12.51
CA LYS A 355 17.02 7.50 -11.92
C LYS A 355 16.32 7.03 -10.65
N LEU A 356 15.96 7.93 -9.73
CA LEU A 356 15.27 7.57 -8.49
C LEU A 356 13.97 6.80 -8.77
N ALA A 357 13.13 7.30 -9.68
CA ALA A 357 11.89 6.62 -10.05
C ALA A 357 12.14 5.23 -10.67
N CYS A 358 13.13 5.13 -11.57
CA CYS A 358 13.50 3.87 -12.21
C CYS A 358 14.06 2.85 -11.21
N ASP A 359 14.95 3.27 -10.32
CA ASP A 359 15.60 2.40 -9.35
C ASP A 359 14.63 1.97 -8.26
N LEU A 360 13.73 2.86 -7.83
CA LEU A 360 12.64 2.50 -6.92
C LEU A 360 11.72 1.43 -7.55
N TYR A 361 11.36 1.59 -8.83
CA TYR A 361 10.59 0.59 -9.56
C TYR A 361 11.31 -0.77 -9.61
N LYS A 362 12.58 -0.77 -10.03
CA LYS A 362 13.38 -1.99 -10.13
C LYS A 362 13.54 -2.66 -8.77
N TYR A 363 13.89 -1.90 -7.74
CA TYR A 363 14.13 -2.42 -6.41
C TYR A 363 12.88 -3.07 -5.81
N LEU A 364 11.73 -2.41 -5.91
CA LEU A 364 10.48 -2.89 -5.31
C LEU A 364 9.80 -4.01 -6.12
N PHE A 365 9.92 -4.00 -7.45
CA PHE A 365 9.06 -4.82 -8.32
C PHE A 365 9.82 -5.77 -9.26
N HIS A 366 11.13 -5.60 -9.47
CA HIS A 366 11.91 -6.56 -10.25
C HIS A 366 12.60 -7.56 -9.32
N ASN A 367 12.34 -8.86 -9.55
CA ASN A 367 13.06 -10.02 -8.97
C ASN A 367 12.65 -10.50 -7.57
N VAL A 368 11.50 -10.07 -7.04
CA VAL A 368 10.99 -10.60 -5.76
C VAL A 368 9.53 -11.03 -5.91
N HIS A 369 9.31 -12.27 -6.36
CA HIS A 369 7.98 -12.89 -6.29
C HIS A 369 7.48 -12.86 -4.83
N TYR A 370 6.21 -12.50 -4.65
CA TYR A 370 5.59 -12.26 -3.34
C TYR A 370 6.26 -11.15 -2.48
N GLY A 371 7.18 -10.35 -3.04
CA GLY A 371 7.78 -9.19 -2.36
C GLY A 371 6.84 -7.99 -2.18
N VAL A 372 5.57 -8.16 -2.58
CA VAL A 372 4.52 -7.16 -2.46
C VAL A 372 3.26 -7.84 -1.93
N SER A 373 2.68 -7.25 -0.89
CA SER A 373 1.35 -7.57 -0.38
C SER A 373 0.42 -6.38 -0.60
N ILE A 374 -0.76 -6.62 -1.16
CA ILE A 374 -1.79 -5.60 -1.37
C ILE A 374 -3.11 -6.13 -0.86
N ASP A 375 -3.93 -5.22 -0.35
CA ASP A 375 -5.30 -5.48 0.06
C ASP A 375 -6.23 -5.66 -1.15
N VAL A 376 -7.45 -6.12 -0.87
CA VAL A 376 -8.54 -6.25 -1.82
C VAL A 376 -8.90 -4.91 -2.43
N TYR A 377 -8.87 -3.81 -1.67
CA TYR A 377 -8.96 -2.46 -2.23
C TYR A 377 -7.55 -1.98 -2.64
N PHE A 378 -7.21 -2.22 -3.91
CA PHE A 378 -5.84 -2.04 -4.42
C PHE A 378 -5.60 -0.75 -5.22
N ASP A 379 -6.61 0.12 -5.39
CA ASP A 379 -6.56 1.25 -6.33
C ASP A 379 -5.32 2.14 -6.09
N ASN A 380 -5.09 2.54 -4.84
CA ASN A 380 -3.99 3.43 -4.46
C ASN A 380 -2.61 2.81 -4.75
N PHE A 381 -2.44 1.53 -4.41
CA PHE A 381 -1.20 0.82 -4.68
C PHE A 381 -0.95 0.59 -6.17
N ILE A 382 -1.98 0.19 -6.92
CA ILE A 382 -1.84 -0.02 -8.36
C ILE A 382 -1.55 1.28 -9.08
N LEU A 383 -2.09 2.42 -8.63
CA LEU A 383 -1.72 3.73 -9.14
C LEU A 383 -0.23 4.03 -8.90
N PHE A 384 0.26 3.82 -7.68
CA PHE A 384 1.67 3.98 -7.32
C PHE A 384 2.60 3.11 -8.17
N LYS A 385 2.32 1.81 -8.27
CA LYS A 385 3.09 0.87 -9.10
C LYS A 385 3.07 1.30 -10.56
N THR A 386 1.91 1.70 -11.08
CA THR A 386 1.74 2.10 -12.48
C THR A 386 2.52 3.38 -12.79
N PHE A 387 2.49 4.37 -11.91
CA PHE A 387 3.25 5.62 -12.04
C PHE A 387 4.75 5.35 -12.22
N LEU A 388 5.33 4.56 -11.30
CA LEU A 388 6.75 4.20 -11.37
C LEU A 388 7.06 3.36 -12.62
N ALA A 389 6.18 2.40 -12.93
CA ALA A 389 6.35 1.55 -14.11
C ALA A 389 6.29 2.34 -15.42
N GLN A 390 5.48 3.40 -15.47
CA GLN A 390 5.36 4.25 -16.64
C GLN A 390 6.66 5.03 -16.85
N ILE A 391 7.23 5.64 -15.81
CA ILE A 391 8.53 6.31 -15.91
C ILE A 391 9.62 5.33 -16.33
N HIS A 392 9.66 4.14 -15.73
CA HIS A 392 10.64 3.09 -16.03
C HIS A 392 10.50 2.51 -17.45
N SER A 393 9.34 2.64 -18.10
CA SER A 393 9.10 2.06 -19.44
C SER A 393 9.93 2.70 -20.56
N TYR A 394 10.51 3.87 -20.32
CA TYR A 394 11.37 4.55 -21.27
C TYR A 394 12.82 4.07 -21.14
N SER A 395 13.53 3.97 -22.26
CA SER A 395 14.91 3.46 -22.26
C SER A 395 15.91 4.47 -21.68
N SER A 396 15.57 5.77 -21.70
CA SER A 396 16.43 6.86 -21.26
C SER A 396 15.63 8.08 -20.83
N PHE A 397 16.26 8.97 -20.04
CA PHE A 397 15.65 10.25 -19.67
C PHE A 397 15.35 11.13 -20.88
N LYS A 398 16.13 11.05 -21.96
CA LYS A 398 15.90 11.80 -23.20
C LYS A 398 14.57 11.40 -23.85
N GLU A 399 14.31 10.10 -23.92
CA GLU A 399 13.05 9.56 -24.46
C GLU A 399 11.86 9.92 -23.57
N TYR A 400 12.00 9.74 -22.26
CA TYR A 400 11.02 10.17 -21.27
C TYR A 400 10.66 11.65 -21.43
N LYS A 401 11.69 12.52 -21.49
CA LYS A 401 11.52 13.96 -21.63
C LYS A 401 10.82 14.33 -22.94
N PHE A 402 11.09 13.60 -24.02
CA PHE A 402 10.38 13.77 -25.28
C PHE A 402 8.89 13.43 -25.11
N ALA A 403 8.56 12.29 -24.50
CA ALA A 403 7.18 11.89 -24.26
C ALA A 403 6.43 12.88 -23.35
N TYR A 404 7.08 13.37 -22.29
CA TYR A 404 6.52 14.37 -21.37
C TYR A 404 6.16 15.67 -22.10
N LYS A 405 7.09 16.20 -22.92
CA LYS A 405 6.87 17.45 -23.68
C LYS A 405 5.74 17.37 -24.71
N ASN A 406 5.37 16.16 -25.13
CA ASN A 406 4.26 15.91 -26.04
C ASN A 406 2.98 15.48 -25.29
N SER A 407 2.94 15.65 -23.96
CA SER A 407 1.79 15.35 -23.10
C SER A 407 1.28 13.91 -23.20
N LEU A 408 2.15 12.95 -23.52
CA LEU A 408 1.77 11.55 -23.75
C LEU A 408 1.68 10.72 -22.46
N ILE A 409 2.33 11.18 -21.39
CA ILE A 409 2.56 10.36 -20.18
C ILE A 409 1.31 10.21 -19.31
N PRO A 410 0.52 11.27 -18.99
CA PRO A 410 -0.63 11.13 -18.11
C PRO A 410 -1.67 10.14 -18.64
N GLU A 411 -1.98 10.22 -19.94
CA GLU A 411 -2.94 9.32 -20.59
C GLU A 411 -2.43 7.87 -20.66
N ALA A 412 -1.16 7.68 -21.03
CA ALA A 412 -0.53 6.36 -21.04
C ALA A 412 -0.54 5.73 -19.63
N THR A 413 -0.30 6.53 -18.59
CA THR A 413 -0.37 6.09 -17.19
C THR A 413 -1.77 5.62 -16.83
N LEU A 414 -2.81 6.37 -17.19
CA LEU A 414 -4.19 6.00 -16.91
C LEU A 414 -4.61 4.71 -17.64
N ASN A 415 -4.26 4.57 -18.91
CA ASN A 415 -4.55 3.34 -19.66
C ASN A 415 -3.87 2.13 -19.04
N ARG A 416 -2.60 2.28 -18.64
CA ARG A 416 -1.86 1.22 -17.94
C ARG A 416 -2.46 0.89 -16.58
N PHE A 417 -2.95 1.89 -15.85
CA PHE A 417 -3.63 1.69 -14.57
C PHE A 417 -4.89 0.85 -14.76
N ILE A 418 -5.71 1.17 -15.77
CA ILE A 418 -6.93 0.41 -16.10
C ILE A 418 -6.59 -1.04 -16.39
N SER A 419 -5.60 -1.31 -17.23
CA SER A 419 -5.17 -2.69 -17.54
C SER A 419 -4.65 -3.43 -16.30
N ASN A 420 -3.87 -2.77 -15.45
CA ASN A 420 -3.37 -3.37 -14.21
C ASN A 420 -4.52 -3.67 -13.21
N ALA A 421 -5.50 -2.79 -13.11
CA ALA A 421 -6.67 -2.97 -12.24
C ALA A 421 -7.57 -4.11 -12.73
N GLN A 422 -7.77 -4.22 -14.05
CA GLN A 422 -8.47 -5.35 -14.66
C GLN A 422 -7.76 -6.67 -14.35
N TYR A 423 -6.44 -6.72 -14.54
CA TYR A 423 -5.65 -7.90 -14.21
C TYR A 423 -5.77 -8.29 -12.73
N CYS A 424 -5.70 -7.34 -11.80
CA CYS A 424 -5.88 -7.64 -10.37
C CYS A 424 -7.27 -8.24 -10.08
N THR A 425 -8.32 -7.69 -10.70
CA THR A 425 -9.69 -8.19 -10.56
C THR A 425 -9.82 -9.62 -11.08
N GLU A 426 -9.26 -9.90 -12.26
CA GLU A 426 -9.25 -11.24 -12.85
C GLU A 426 -8.51 -12.24 -11.96
N GLN A 427 -7.37 -11.85 -11.38
CA GLN A 427 -6.63 -12.70 -10.45
C GLN A 427 -7.44 -13.01 -9.19
N TYR A 428 -8.15 -12.04 -8.61
CA TYR A 428 -9.02 -12.31 -7.46
C TYR A 428 -10.14 -13.30 -7.80
N PHE A 429 -10.78 -13.15 -8.97
CA PHE A 429 -11.85 -14.06 -9.38
C PHE A 429 -11.34 -15.46 -9.68
N ALA A 430 -10.19 -15.57 -10.33
CA ALA A 430 -9.53 -16.85 -10.59
C ALA A 430 -9.16 -17.54 -9.27
N ASN A 431 -8.53 -16.81 -8.33
CA ASN A 431 -8.13 -17.35 -7.04
C ASN A 431 -9.33 -17.79 -6.19
N GLU A 432 -10.41 -17.02 -6.16
CA GLU A 432 -11.63 -17.40 -5.42
C GLU A 432 -12.28 -18.63 -6.04
N SER A 433 -12.40 -18.70 -7.37
CA SER A 433 -12.97 -19.85 -8.07
C SER A 433 -12.14 -21.11 -7.84
N GLU A 434 -10.82 -20.99 -7.88
CA GLU A 434 -9.90 -22.10 -7.61
C GLU A 434 -9.97 -22.55 -6.14
N THR A 435 -10.12 -21.60 -5.21
CA THR A 435 -10.31 -21.90 -3.79
C THR A 435 -11.59 -22.68 -3.57
N ILE A 436 -12.71 -22.23 -4.14
CA ILE A 436 -13.99 -22.95 -4.07
C ILE A 436 -13.86 -24.33 -4.70
N ARG A 437 -13.14 -24.47 -5.83
CA ARG A 437 -12.90 -25.77 -6.46
C ARG A 437 -12.12 -26.73 -5.56
N CYS A 438 -11.15 -26.24 -4.80
CA CYS A 438 -10.28 -27.06 -3.95
C CYS A 438 -10.88 -27.37 -2.58
N TYR A 439 -11.64 -26.43 -2.02
CA TYR A 439 -12.11 -26.46 -0.62
C TYR A 439 -13.63 -26.44 -0.49
N SER A 440 -14.38 -26.43 -1.59
CA SER A 440 -15.85 -26.29 -1.66
C SER A 440 -16.42 -24.97 -1.13
N SER A 441 -15.70 -24.23 -0.29
CA SER A 441 -16.06 -22.92 0.21
C SER A 441 -14.83 -22.03 0.41
N LEU A 442 -14.96 -20.75 0.07
CA LEU A 442 -13.95 -19.74 0.40
C LEU A 442 -13.85 -19.56 1.93
N ARG A 443 -14.98 -19.53 2.64
CA ARG A 443 -15.01 -19.41 4.11
C ARG A 443 -14.24 -20.55 4.76
N GLU A 444 -14.51 -21.78 4.35
CA GLU A 444 -13.82 -22.96 4.89
C GLU A 444 -12.30 -22.90 4.65
N ALA A 445 -11.88 -22.46 3.47
CA ALA A 445 -10.46 -22.28 3.17
C ALA A 445 -9.80 -21.20 4.04
N ILE A 446 -10.49 -20.07 4.26
CA ILE A 446 -10.01 -18.99 5.14
C ILE A 446 -9.93 -19.48 6.59
N ASP A 447 -10.97 -20.13 7.10
CA ASP A 447 -11.05 -20.60 8.49
C ASP A 447 -9.99 -21.67 8.77
N LYS A 448 -9.57 -22.44 7.76
CA LYS A 448 -8.43 -23.38 7.82
C LYS A 448 -7.07 -22.72 7.64
N GLY A 449 -6.99 -21.42 7.37
CA GLY A 449 -5.76 -20.69 7.09
C GLY A 449 -5.08 -21.09 5.77
N MET A 450 -5.82 -21.68 4.83
CA MET A 450 -5.28 -22.13 3.54
C MET A 450 -5.20 -20.99 2.52
N VAL A 451 -6.04 -19.96 2.69
CA VAL A 451 -6.04 -18.75 1.87
C VAL A 451 -6.13 -17.51 2.77
N MET A 452 -5.67 -16.38 2.24
CA MET A 452 -5.74 -15.10 2.94
C MET A 452 -7.19 -14.67 3.14
N ASP A 453 -7.49 -14.12 4.31
CA ASP A 453 -8.79 -13.56 4.64
C ASP A 453 -9.16 -12.37 3.71
N ILE A 454 -10.46 -12.20 3.44
CA ILE A 454 -10.94 -11.20 2.48
C ILE A 454 -10.74 -9.80 3.00
#